data_AF-G4YDY9-F1
#
_entry.id   AF-G4YDY9-F1
#
_cell.length_a   1.000
_cell.length_b   1.000
_cell.length_c   1.000
_cell.angle_alpha   90.00
_cell.angle_beta   90.00
_cell.angle_gamma   90.00
#
_symmetry.space_group_name_H-M   'P 1'
#
loop_
_entity.id
_entity.type
_entity.pdbx_description
1 polymer ?
#
loop_
_entity_poly.entity_id
_entity_poly.type
_entity_poly.pdbx_seq_one_letter_code
_entity_poly.pdbx_strand_id
1 'polypeptide(L)'
;MASSYSLAVPGAGSMADVLARIKKLSDDMNETKRACSRLHGRLEVVFTTLQNMELDDSQDICERTVDVVSKYLQFLTRYHGKDLVHRVVEHSTMMDQLRHFHEEVAVVFELLSIFLTSNWGAEWEDDHHLQMEVLTATVKSCAVIRSELQDPRDRAEALLLLKFEVE
;
A
#
# COMPACT_ATOMS: atom_id res chain seq x y z
N MET A 1 2.59 -0.65 -36.51
CA MET A 1 1.44 -0.94 -35.62
C MET A 1 2.05 -1.44 -34.33
N ALA A 2 2.13 -0.59 -33.30
CA ALA A 2 2.63 -1.02 -32.00
C ALA A 2 1.61 -1.97 -31.39
N SER A 3 2.03 -3.22 -31.19
CA SER A 3 1.21 -4.25 -30.54
C SER A 3 1.08 -3.88 -29.07
N SER A 4 0.03 -3.15 -28.69
CA SER A 4 -0.28 -2.83 -27.31
C SER A 4 -0.68 -4.11 -26.57
N TYR A 5 0.29 -4.83 -26.00
CA TYR A 5 0.00 -5.82 -24.96
C TYR A 5 -0.64 -5.07 -23.79
N SER A 6 -1.86 -5.46 -23.42
CA SER A 6 -2.47 -4.93 -22.21
C SER A 6 -1.68 -5.48 -21.02
N LEU A 7 -0.92 -4.62 -20.35
CA LEU A 7 -0.33 -4.93 -19.05
C LEU A 7 -1.47 -5.45 -18.15
N ALA A 8 -1.43 -6.74 -17.82
CA ALA A 8 -2.50 -7.41 -17.10
C ALA A 8 -1.92 -8.01 -15.82
N VAL A 9 -2.69 -7.88 -14.74
CA VAL A 9 -2.35 -8.39 -13.43
C VAL A 9 -3.04 -9.75 -13.27
N PRO A 10 -2.29 -10.85 -13.09
CA PRO A 10 -2.85 -12.19 -12.99
C PRO A 10 -3.98 -12.28 -11.97
N GLY A 11 -5.17 -12.71 -12.42
CA GLY A 11 -6.34 -12.87 -11.56
C GLY A 11 -7.03 -11.56 -11.11
N ALA A 12 -6.53 -10.38 -11.49
CA ALA A 12 -7.08 -9.09 -11.07
C ALA A 12 -7.57 -8.20 -12.22
N GLY A 13 -7.13 -8.44 -13.46
CA GLY A 13 -7.62 -7.74 -14.65
C GLY A 13 -6.57 -6.84 -15.32
N SER A 14 -7.01 -5.81 -16.02
CA SER A 14 -6.08 -4.86 -16.66
C SER A 14 -5.36 -4.00 -15.62
N MET A 15 -4.14 -3.57 -15.91
CA MET A 15 -3.38 -2.68 -15.04
C MET A 15 -4.13 -1.37 -14.73
N ALA A 16 -4.84 -0.81 -15.71
CA ALA A 16 -5.64 0.39 -15.51
C ALA A 16 -6.77 0.18 -14.49
N ASP A 17 -7.51 -0.94 -14.60
CA ASP A 17 -8.57 -1.28 -13.65
C ASP A 17 -8.01 -1.56 -12.25
N VAL A 18 -6.86 -2.22 -12.18
CA VAL A 18 -6.19 -2.53 -10.91
C VAL A 18 -5.68 -1.26 -10.22
N LEU A 19 -5.10 -0.30 -10.95
CA LEU A 19 -4.69 0.99 -10.38
C LEU A 19 -5.89 1.77 -9.85
N ALA A 20 -7.00 1.81 -10.59
CA ALA A 20 -8.23 2.43 -10.11
C ALA A 20 -8.74 1.77 -8.80
N ARG A 21 -8.64 0.45 -8.70
CA ARG A 21 -8.97 -0.29 -7.48
C ARG A 21 -8.01 0.02 -6.33
N ILE A 22 -6.70 0.06 -6.60
CA ILE A 22 -5.66 0.43 -5.63
C ILE A 22 -5.93 1.83 -5.08
N LYS A 23 -6.29 2.80 -5.93
CA LYS A 23 -6.65 4.16 -5.49
C LYS A 23 -7.77 4.14 -4.47
N LYS A 24 -8.87 3.43 -4.79
CA LYS A 24 -10.01 3.31 -3.90
C LYS A 24 -9.62 2.69 -2.57
N LEU A 25 -8.92 1.56 -2.60
CA LEU A 25 -8.50 0.87 -1.37
C LEU A 25 -7.56 1.74 -0.53
N SER A 26 -6.66 2.49 -1.18
CA SER A 26 -5.78 3.46 -0.51
C SER A 26 -6.57 4.58 0.18
N ASP A 27 -7.68 5.03 -0.41
CA ASP A 27 -8.56 6.02 0.19
C ASP A 27 -9.35 5.48 1.39
N ASP A 28 -9.61 4.17 1.40
CA ASP A 28 -10.33 3.45 2.47
C ASP A 28 -9.39 2.98 3.60
N MET A 29 -8.09 3.25 3.52
CA MET A 29 -7.14 2.95 4.59
C MET A 29 -7.34 3.89 5.80
N ASN A 30 -7.40 3.31 6.99
CA ASN A 30 -7.47 4.07 8.24
C ASN A 30 -6.09 4.69 8.59
N GLU A 31 -5.04 3.88 8.54
CA GLU A 31 -3.64 4.31 8.64
C GLU A 31 -2.96 4.32 7.27
N THR A 32 -1.84 5.03 7.13
CA THR A 32 -0.96 4.98 5.95
C THR A 32 -1.57 5.51 4.65
N LYS A 33 -2.78 6.07 4.70
CA LYS A 33 -3.50 6.62 3.54
C LYS A 33 -2.63 7.54 2.67
N ARG A 34 -1.82 8.40 3.30
CA ARG A 34 -0.90 9.31 2.60
C ARG A 34 0.20 8.54 1.86
N ALA A 35 0.94 7.69 2.55
CA ALA A 35 2.00 6.86 1.96
C ALA A 35 1.45 5.98 0.83
N CYS A 36 0.29 5.34 1.04
CA CYS A 36 -0.40 4.56 0.02
C CYS A 36 -0.79 5.40 -1.21
N SER A 37 -1.34 6.59 -1.01
CA SER A 37 -1.69 7.51 -2.10
C SER A 37 -0.47 7.98 -2.90
N ARG A 38 0.66 8.23 -2.22
CA ARG A 38 1.93 8.59 -2.88
C ARG A 38 2.47 7.42 -3.71
N LEU A 39 2.43 6.20 -3.17
CA LEU A 39 2.85 5.00 -3.88
C LEU A 39 1.98 4.77 -5.13
N HIS A 40 0.66 4.92 -5.01
CA HIS A 40 -0.25 4.88 -6.15
C HIS A 40 0.14 5.90 -7.23
N GLY A 41 0.37 7.16 -6.87
CA GLY A 41 0.77 8.19 -7.83
C GLY A 41 2.09 7.85 -8.55
N ARG A 42 3.05 7.23 -7.85
CA ARG A 42 4.29 6.74 -8.47
C ARG A 42 4.03 5.59 -9.44
N LEU A 43 3.13 4.67 -9.11
CA LEU A 43 2.73 3.58 -10.01
C LEU A 43 2.00 4.09 -11.26
N GLU A 44 1.20 5.16 -11.16
CA GLU A 44 0.58 5.80 -12.34
C GLU A 44 1.63 6.38 -13.30
N VAL A 45 2.69 6.99 -12.78
CA VAL A 45 3.81 7.50 -13.58
C VAL A 45 4.53 6.35 -14.29
N VAL A 46 4.81 5.25 -13.58
CA VAL A 46 5.41 4.03 -14.16
C VAL A 46 4.53 3.49 -15.28
N PHE A 47 3.23 3.30 -15.03
CA PHE A 47 2.31 2.75 -16.01
C PHE A 47 2.21 3.62 -17.25
N THR A 48 2.10 4.94 -17.08
CA THR A 48 2.08 5.90 -18.20
C THR A 48 3.39 5.84 -19.00
N THR A 49 4.53 5.67 -18.33
CA THR A 49 5.84 5.55 -19.00
C THR A 49 5.90 4.26 -19.82
N LEU A 50 5.51 3.13 -19.24
CA LEU A 50 5.48 1.83 -19.93
C LEU A 50 4.54 1.83 -21.15
N GLN A 51 3.40 2.50 -21.08
CA GLN A 51 2.48 2.63 -22.22
C GLN A 51 3.08 3.34 -23.45
N ASN A 52 4.12 4.16 -23.23
CA ASN A 52 4.78 4.92 -24.28
C ASN A 52 6.07 4.27 -24.80
N MET A 53 6.47 3.11 -24.25
CA MET A 53 7.68 2.38 -24.65
C MET A 53 7.39 1.26 -25.64
N GLU A 54 8.40 0.87 -26.43
CA GLU A 54 8.36 -0.36 -27.20
C GLU A 54 8.58 -1.57 -26.27
N LEU A 55 7.86 -2.66 -26.53
CA LEU A 55 7.73 -3.79 -25.61
C LEU A 55 8.97 -4.69 -25.53
N ASP A 56 9.68 -4.85 -26.64
CA ASP A 56 10.86 -5.73 -26.70
C ASP A 56 11.98 -5.24 -25.76
N ASP A 57 12.02 -3.94 -25.45
CA ASP A 57 13.01 -3.33 -24.54
C ASP A 57 12.52 -3.29 -23.08
N SER A 58 11.27 -3.67 -22.79
CA SER A 58 10.62 -3.41 -21.48
C SER A 58 9.92 -4.61 -20.84
N GLN A 59 10.03 -5.82 -21.39
CA GLN A 59 9.36 -7.01 -20.85
C GLN A 59 9.72 -7.28 -19.37
N ASP A 60 11.00 -7.31 -19.01
CA ASP A 60 11.44 -7.56 -17.62
C ASP A 60 10.90 -6.49 -16.65
N ILE A 61 10.81 -5.24 -17.12
CA ILE A 61 10.29 -4.12 -16.33
C ILE A 61 8.76 -4.25 -16.17
N CYS A 62 8.06 -4.70 -17.21
CA CYS A 62 6.63 -4.98 -17.15
C CYS A 62 6.33 -6.10 -16.16
N GLU A 63 7.07 -7.21 -16.19
CA GLU A 63 6.91 -8.33 -15.26
C GLU A 63 7.14 -7.90 -13.81
N ARG A 64 8.21 -7.14 -13.55
CA ARG A 64 8.49 -6.56 -12.22
C ARG A 64 7.37 -5.61 -11.77
N THR A 65 6.88 -4.76 -12.66
CA THR A 65 5.80 -3.82 -12.34
C THR A 65 4.51 -4.57 -12.00
N VAL A 66 4.17 -5.61 -12.77
CA VAL A 66 3.01 -6.47 -12.50
C VAL A 66 3.14 -7.16 -11.14
N ASP A 67 4.31 -7.67 -10.79
CA ASP A 67 4.56 -8.31 -9.50
C ASP A 67 4.38 -7.34 -8.32
N VAL A 68 4.99 -6.16 -8.39
CA VAL A 68 4.85 -5.10 -7.36
C VAL A 68 3.38 -4.69 -7.20
N VAL A 69 2.67 -4.44 -8.30
CA VAL A 69 1.26 -4.07 -8.28
C VAL A 69 0.39 -5.18 -7.70
N SER A 70 0.68 -6.45 -8.05
CA SER A 70 -0.04 -7.61 -7.53
C SER A 70 0.09 -7.71 -6.01
N LYS A 71 1.31 -7.64 -5.50
CA LYS A 71 1.60 -7.69 -4.06
C LYS A 71 1.00 -6.50 -3.33
N TYR A 72 1.06 -5.31 -3.92
CA TYR A 72 0.49 -4.11 -3.32
C TYR A 72 -1.05 -4.15 -3.27
N LEU A 73 -1.71 -4.67 -4.31
CA LEU A 73 -3.14 -4.91 -4.28
C LEU A 73 -3.53 -5.91 -3.18
N GLN A 74 -2.75 -6.98 -2.99
CA GLN A 74 -2.97 -7.94 -1.90
C GLN A 74 -2.79 -7.30 -0.53
N PHE A 75 -1.74 -6.49 -0.35
CA PHE A 75 -1.51 -5.71 0.86
C PHE A 75 -2.71 -4.83 1.20
N LEU A 76 -3.19 -4.02 0.24
CA LEU A 76 -4.35 -3.16 0.46
C LEU A 76 -5.61 -3.96 0.75
N THR A 77 -5.82 -5.08 0.04
CA THR A 77 -6.95 -5.98 0.30
C THR A 77 -6.90 -6.58 1.71
N ARG A 78 -5.70 -6.86 2.24
CA ARG A 78 -5.52 -7.37 3.60
C ARG A 78 -5.83 -6.32 4.66
N TYR A 79 -5.35 -5.08 4.49
CA TYR A 79 -5.34 -4.08 5.57
C TYR A 79 -6.45 -3.03 5.48
N HIS A 80 -7.10 -2.85 4.32
CA HIS A 80 -8.21 -1.90 4.21
C HIS A 80 -9.34 -2.25 5.20
N GLY A 81 -9.85 -1.24 5.89
CA GLY A 81 -10.98 -1.40 6.81
C GLY A 81 -10.76 -2.30 8.02
N LYS A 82 -9.51 -2.62 8.38
CA LYS A 82 -9.21 -3.37 9.61
C LYS A 82 -9.61 -2.59 10.87
N ASP A 83 -9.95 -3.30 11.94
CA ASP A 83 -10.25 -2.70 13.24
C ASP A 83 -8.97 -2.21 13.96
N LEU A 84 -9.13 -1.40 15.00
CA LEU A 84 -8.02 -0.80 15.75
C LEU A 84 -7.01 -1.82 16.28
N VAL A 85 -7.46 -2.98 16.73
CA VAL A 85 -6.56 -3.92 17.43
C VAL A 85 -5.65 -4.62 16.43
N HIS A 86 -6.20 -5.04 15.29
CA HIS A 86 -5.39 -5.48 14.15
C HIS A 86 -4.41 -4.41 13.67
N ARG A 87 -4.90 -3.16 13.52
CA ARG A 87 -4.07 -2.03 13.06
C ARG A 87 -2.90 -1.75 14.00
N VAL A 88 -3.09 -1.87 15.32
CA VAL A 88 -2.03 -1.70 16.32
C VAL A 88 -1.03 -2.84 16.30
N VAL A 89 -1.51 -4.09 16.35
CA VAL A 89 -0.65 -5.28 16.42
C VAL A 89 0.18 -5.43 15.14
N GLU A 90 -0.43 -5.24 13.97
CA GLU A 90 0.26 -5.41 12.69
C GLU A 90 0.96 -4.14 12.21
N HIS A 91 0.99 -3.04 13.00
CA HIS A 91 1.48 -1.74 12.55
C HIS A 91 2.91 -1.78 11.99
N SER A 92 3.86 -2.36 12.73
CA SER A 92 5.26 -2.45 12.31
C SER A 92 5.40 -3.24 11.00
N THR A 93 4.75 -4.40 10.94
CA THR A 93 4.74 -5.27 9.76
C THR A 93 4.12 -4.58 8.55
N MET A 94 3.02 -3.88 8.75
CA MET A 94 2.34 -3.12 7.70
C MET A 94 3.24 -1.99 7.16
N MET A 95 3.91 -1.25 8.05
CA MET A 95 4.83 -0.17 7.65
C MET A 95 6.06 -0.70 6.91
N ASP A 96 6.65 -1.81 7.37
CA ASP A 96 7.81 -2.41 6.69
C ASP A 96 7.44 -2.92 5.29
N GLN A 97 6.28 -3.57 5.14
CA GLN A 97 5.79 -3.99 3.83
C GLN A 97 5.56 -2.81 2.89
N LEU A 98 4.94 -1.73 3.39
CA LEU A 98 4.68 -0.54 2.60
C LEU A 98 5.97 0.18 2.18
N ARG A 99 6.96 0.27 3.08
CA ARG A 99 8.31 0.78 2.75
C ARG A 99 8.93 -0.02 1.62
N HIS A 100 8.86 -1.35 1.73
CA HIS A 100 9.41 -2.23 0.71
C HIS A 100 8.79 -1.99 -0.67
N PHE A 101 7.49 -1.76 -0.78
CA PHE A 101 6.88 -1.41 -2.07
C PHE A 101 7.39 -0.07 -2.61
N HIS A 102 7.61 0.94 -1.76
CA HIS A 102 8.22 2.19 -2.18
C HIS A 102 9.63 2.02 -2.73
N GLU A 103 10.41 1.12 -2.14
CA GLU A 103 11.75 0.72 -2.59
C GLU A 103 11.68 -0.02 -3.94
N GLU A 104 10.80 -1.01 -4.08
CA GLU A 104 10.64 -1.76 -5.34
C GLU A 104 10.22 -0.83 -6.50
N VAL A 105 9.30 0.11 -6.24
CA VAL A 105 8.93 1.13 -7.24
C VAL A 105 10.09 2.08 -7.53
N ALA A 106 10.98 2.36 -6.58
CA ALA A 106 12.15 3.21 -6.83
C ALA A 106 13.11 2.54 -7.83
N VAL A 107 13.33 1.23 -7.69
CA VAL A 107 14.09 0.44 -8.66
C VAL A 107 13.45 0.51 -10.05
N VAL A 108 12.12 0.43 -10.15
CA VAL A 108 11.42 0.55 -11.44
C VAL A 108 11.59 1.94 -12.05
N PHE A 109 11.58 3.00 -11.24
CA PHE A 109 11.88 4.37 -11.72
C PHE A 109 13.29 4.48 -12.30
N GLU A 110 14.28 3.89 -11.62
CA GLU A 110 15.68 3.86 -12.10
C GLU A 110 15.80 3.12 -13.43
N LEU A 111 15.20 1.93 -13.55
CA LEU A 111 15.20 1.14 -14.78
C LEU A 111 14.54 1.86 -15.96
N LEU A 112 13.49 2.63 -15.69
CA LEU A 112 12.79 3.44 -16.70
C LEU A 112 13.41 4.81 -16.93
N SER A 113 14.50 5.15 -16.22
CA SER A 113 15.11 6.49 -16.25
C SER A 113 14.10 7.62 -15.95
N ILE A 114 13.10 7.35 -15.12
CA ILE A 114 12.11 8.34 -14.69
C ILE A 114 12.77 9.28 -13.68
N PHE A 115 12.76 10.58 -13.97
CA PHE A 115 13.27 11.56 -13.03
C PHE A 115 12.40 11.63 -11.77
N LEU A 116 13.02 11.44 -10.61
CA LEU A 116 12.34 11.57 -9.32
C LEU A 116 12.02 13.05 -9.06
N THR A 117 10.75 13.40 -9.12
CA THR A 117 10.28 14.75 -8.80
C THR A 117 10.18 15.00 -7.29
N SER A 118 10.16 13.94 -6.48
CA SER A 118 10.15 14.02 -5.01
C SER A 118 11.21 13.11 -4.38
N ASN A 119 11.67 13.48 -3.18
CA ASN A 119 12.47 12.61 -2.33
C ASN A 119 11.55 11.69 -1.53
N TRP A 120 11.19 10.56 -2.12
CA TRP A 120 10.26 9.62 -1.49
C TRP A 120 10.74 9.14 -0.11
N GLY A 121 12.05 9.07 0.13
CA GLY A 121 12.61 8.68 1.42
C GLY A 121 12.29 9.69 2.52
N ALA A 122 12.43 10.99 2.24
CA ALA A 122 12.02 12.03 3.18
C ALA A 122 10.50 12.02 3.40
N GLU A 123 9.72 11.85 2.32
CA GLU A 123 8.26 11.75 2.40
C GLU A 123 7.81 10.54 3.22
N TRP A 124 8.54 9.42 3.13
CA TRP A 124 8.29 8.21 3.91
C TRP A 124 8.52 8.44 5.40
N GLU A 125 9.62 9.10 5.79
CA GLU A 125 9.88 9.40 7.20
C GLU A 125 8.80 10.31 7.79
N ASP A 126 8.37 11.33 7.05
CA ASP A 126 7.27 12.22 7.46
C ASP A 126 5.95 11.44 7.61
N ASP A 127 5.61 10.61 6.62
CA ASP A 127 4.38 9.82 6.65
C ASP A 127 4.42 8.76 7.77
N HIS A 128 5.57 8.14 8.02
CA HIS A 128 5.76 7.17 9.11
C HIS A 128 5.62 7.84 10.48
N HIS A 129 6.24 9.01 10.67
CA HIS A 129 6.15 9.76 11.91
C HIS A 129 4.70 10.19 12.19
N LEU A 130 4.04 10.81 11.20
CA LEU A 130 2.65 11.24 11.31
C LEU A 130 1.73 10.05 11.62
N GLN A 131 1.98 8.91 10.99
CA GLN A 131 1.18 7.72 11.22
C GLN A 131 1.32 7.19 12.65
N MET A 132 2.53 7.20 13.19
CA MET A 132 2.76 6.79 14.58
C MET A 132 2.04 7.73 15.56
N GLU A 133 2.05 9.04 15.30
CA GLU A 133 1.33 10.02 16.12
C GLU A 133 -0.19 9.79 16.10
N VAL A 134 -0.76 9.57 14.91
CA VAL A 134 -2.19 9.29 14.74
C VAL A 134 -2.59 8.02 15.48
N LEU A 135 -1.84 6.94 15.32
CA LEU A 135 -2.14 5.66 15.98
C LEU A 135 -2.02 5.81 17.51
N THR A 136 -0.98 6.48 17.99
CA THR A 136 -0.78 6.74 19.42
C THR A 136 -1.92 7.58 20.01
N ALA A 137 -2.36 8.63 19.31
CA ALA A 137 -3.49 9.45 19.75
C ALA A 137 -4.79 8.65 19.78
N THR A 138 -4.99 7.76 18.80
CA THR A 138 -6.17 6.89 18.68
C THR A 138 -6.25 5.91 19.86
N VAL A 139 -5.14 5.23 20.18
CA VAL A 139 -5.06 4.28 21.30
C VAL A 139 -5.20 4.98 22.66
N LYS A 140 -4.80 6.25 22.79
CA LYS A 140 -5.04 7.02 24.03
C LYS A 140 -6.51 7.44 24.21
N SER A 141 -7.32 7.41 23.15
CA SER A 141 -8.71 7.84 23.19
C SER A 141 -9.64 6.72 23.66
N CYS A 142 -10.07 6.79 24.92
CA CYS A 142 -11.06 5.86 25.48
C CYS A 142 -12.38 5.87 24.71
N ALA A 143 -12.75 6.99 24.08
CA ALA A 143 -13.97 7.08 23.27
C ALA A 143 -13.86 6.24 21.98
N VAL A 144 -12.71 6.30 21.29
CA VAL A 144 -12.48 5.53 20.06
C VAL A 144 -12.35 4.04 20.36
N ILE A 145 -11.60 3.68 21.40
CA ILE A 145 -11.52 2.28 21.85
C ILE A 145 -12.92 1.74 22.15
N ARG A 146 -13.75 2.52 22.88
CA ARG A 146 -15.11 2.11 23.21
C ARG A 146 -16.01 2.01 21.99
N SER A 147 -15.83 2.82 20.93
CA SER A 147 -16.63 2.71 19.72
C SER A 147 -16.22 1.54 18.84
N GLU A 148 -14.93 1.20 18.78
CA GLU A 148 -14.45 0.08 17.96
C GLU A 148 -14.59 -1.27 18.64
N LEU A 149 -14.62 -1.30 19.98
CA LEU A 149 -14.80 -2.53 20.77
C LEU A 149 -16.21 -2.64 21.35
N GLN A 150 -17.24 -2.19 20.64
CA GLN A 150 -18.61 -2.30 21.12
C GLN A 150 -19.11 -3.74 21.11
N ASP A 151 -18.81 -4.50 20.06
CA ASP A 151 -19.25 -5.88 19.92
C ASP A 151 -18.53 -6.78 20.95
N PRO A 152 -19.24 -7.63 21.71
CA PRO A 152 -18.62 -8.62 22.58
C PRO A 152 -17.67 -9.59 21.86
N ARG A 153 -17.93 -9.91 20.59
CA ARG A 153 -17.12 -10.80 19.77
C ARG A 153 -15.81 -10.13 19.38
N ASP A 154 -15.87 -8.92 18.86
CA ASP A 154 -14.69 -8.13 18.48
C ASP A 154 -13.80 -7.89 19.71
N ARG A 155 -14.40 -7.69 20.89
CA ARG A 155 -13.68 -7.63 22.17
C ARG A 155 -12.95 -8.93 22.52
N ALA A 156 -13.61 -10.07 22.36
CA ALA A 156 -12.99 -11.36 22.66
C ALA A 156 -11.83 -11.67 21.71
N GLU A 157 -12.00 -11.39 20.41
CA GLU A 157 -10.96 -11.53 19.40
C GLU A 157 -9.77 -10.60 19.68
N ALA A 158 -10.05 -9.32 19.97
CA ALA A 158 -9.03 -8.36 20.36
C ALA A 158 -8.21 -8.81 21.57
N LEU A 159 -8.86 -9.31 22.62
CA LEU A 159 -8.17 -9.81 23.83
C LEU A 159 -7.29 -11.02 23.53
N LEU A 160 -7.74 -11.93 22.66
CA LEU A 160 -6.96 -13.10 22.25
C LEU A 160 -5.74 -12.68 21.41
N LEU A 161 -5.90 -11.74 20.48
CA LEU A 161 -4.81 -11.24 19.65
C LEU A 161 -3.75 -10.54 20.52
N LEU A 162 -4.18 -9.64 21.41
CA LEU A 162 -3.28 -8.94 22.34
C LEU A 162 -2.59 -9.91 23.31
N LYS A 163 -3.30 -10.94 23.79
CA LYS A 163 -2.69 -11.96 24.64
C LYS A 163 -1.57 -12.69 23.91
N PHE A 164 -1.80 -13.10 22.66
CA PHE A 164 -0.79 -13.78 21.86
C PHE A 164 0.43 -12.90 21.57
N GLU A 165 0.24 -11.60 21.35
CA GLU A 165 1.33 -10.68 21.06
C GLU A 165 2.21 -10.36 22.29
N VAL A 166 1.67 -10.52 23.51
CA VAL A 166 2.35 -10.18 24.77
C VAL A 166 3.00 -11.42 25.44
N GLU A 167 2.62 -12.63 25.04
CA GLU A 167 3.17 -13.91 25.52
C GLU A 167 4.38 -14.37 24.70
#